data_AF-A0A553IJI7-F1
#
_entry.id   AF-A0A553IJI7-F1
#
_cell.length_a   1.000
_cell.length_b   1.000
_cell.length_c   1.000
_cell.angle_alpha   90.00
_cell.angle_beta   90.00
_cell.angle_gamma   90.00
#
_symmetry.space_group_name_H-M   'P 1'
#
loop_
_entity.id
_entity.type
_entity.pdbx_description
1 polymer ?
#
loop_
_entity_poly.entity_id
_entity_poly.type
_entity_poly.pdbx_seq_one_letter_code
_entity_poly.pdbx_strand_id
1 'polypeptide(L)'
;MKKIYTLFILISILLLSGCIISNDDEPKSYEVGLDVLYELNDEVRGLDIIVDLTMEFDVSEVTDFYVTLSYMVNATTEDLDYKLQLPSATKVNFFEVTGNQAVQTLEEVIFDYKGDYISAYVTVQFKKGITNHVYELKSIKSTNLYELALVSEGTFATEILESYEPSAEFPELEISLTASLNNEFRGFDLASVLTSNETLESLEVTYGFIYILNDDEAIYLNTPEVTNITKEEVITLDLLTNFDTNIKNTTLDYELDRVYARSFVTVTKSDESYTYYSEIINFTLYELALESTGAFAEEIITEVEYQEPDQTVLTIVSINANTTNYTITLVSDHATATISTDYLKVTVVVTLDTGYSFSNNLIFKFNNKVVSVSNYTIVNNKLTYIFNDPNWSGIY
;
A
#
# COMPACT_ATOMS: atom_id res chain seq x y z
N MET A 1 32.86 91.35 -31.04
CA MET A 1 32.50 90.10 -31.75
C MET A 1 32.97 88.82 -31.06
N LYS A 2 34.19 88.71 -30.50
CA LYS A 2 34.68 87.47 -29.83
C LYS A 2 33.79 86.94 -28.68
N LYS A 3 33.20 87.81 -27.85
CA LYS A 3 32.36 87.37 -26.70
C LYS A 3 31.01 86.76 -27.08
N ILE A 4 30.47 87.08 -28.25
CA ILE A 4 29.19 86.52 -28.74
C ILE A 4 29.41 85.12 -29.32
N TYR A 5 30.54 84.89 -30.00
CA TYR A 5 30.92 83.58 -30.51
C TYR A 5 31.17 82.56 -29.39
N THR A 6 31.78 82.98 -28.29
CA THR A 6 32.00 82.08 -27.14
C THR A 6 30.68 81.71 -26.45
N LEU A 7 29.72 82.63 -26.40
CA LEU A 7 28.38 82.35 -25.86
C LEU A 7 27.60 81.37 -26.76
N PHE A 8 27.67 81.53 -28.08
CA PHE A 8 27.04 80.60 -29.02
C PHE A 8 27.67 79.22 -29.00
N ILE A 9 28.99 79.12 -28.87
CA ILE A 9 29.69 77.83 -28.74
C ILE A 9 29.33 77.17 -27.41
N LEU A 10 29.26 77.92 -26.31
CA LEU A 10 28.88 77.37 -25.00
C LEU A 10 27.41 76.90 -24.98
N ILE A 11 26.50 77.66 -25.60
CA ILE A 11 25.09 77.25 -25.76
C ILE A 11 24.97 76.04 -26.68
N SER A 12 25.77 75.96 -27.74
CA SER A 12 25.79 74.79 -28.63
C SER A 12 26.36 73.55 -27.94
N ILE A 13 27.38 73.70 -27.10
CA ILE A 13 27.94 72.62 -26.28
C ILE A 13 26.94 72.19 -25.20
N LEU A 14 26.24 73.13 -24.56
CA LEU A 14 25.18 72.84 -23.57
C LEU A 14 23.96 72.14 -24.21
N LEU A 15 23.57 72.53 -25.43
CA LEU A 15 22.53 71.86 -26.22
C LEU A 15 22.98 70.49 -26.73
N LEU A 16 24.26 70.32 -27.07
CA LEU A 16 24.84 69.02 -27.45
C LEU A 16 24.99 68.09 -26.23
N SER A 17 25.34 68.61 -25.05
CA SER A 17 25.34 67.82 -23.81
C SER A 17 23.94 67.51 -23.28
N GLY A 18 22.92 68.33 -23.64
CA GLY A 18 21.51 68.03 -23.39
C GLY A 18 20.85 67.13 -24.44
N CYS A 19 21.54 66.85 -25.56
CA CYS A 19 21.15 65.84 -26.56
C CYS A 19 21.91 64.52 -26.41
N ILE A 20 22.75 64.38 -25.38
CA ILE A 20 22.99 63.06 -24.81
C ILE A 20 21.68 62.74 -24.11
N ILE A 21 20.75 62.16 -24.87
CA ILE A 21 19.64 61.43 -24.30
C ILE A 21 20.34 60.45 -23.36
N SER A 22 20.28 60.74 -22.06
CA SER A 22 20.36 59.70 -21.06
C SER A 22 19.19 58.80 -21.39
N ASN A 23 19.43 57.82 -22.28
CA ASN A 23 18.71 56.58 -22.21
C ASN A 23 19.13 55.99 -20.86
N ASP A 24 18.53 56.53 -19.80
CA ASP A 24 18.29 55.89 -18.52
C ASP A 24 17.25 54.77 -18.71
N ASP A 25 17.24 54.13 -19.89
CA ASP A 25 16.87 52.75 -19.95
C ASP A 25 18.06 52.05 -19.27
N GLU A 26 17.92 51.78 -17.97
CA GLU A 26 18.61 50.66 -17.34
C GLU A 26 18.74 49.54 -18.38
N PRO A 27 19.91 48.86 -18.50
CA PRO A 27 20.05 47.81 -19.50
C PRO A 27 18.89 46.84 -19.32
N LYS A 28 17.88 46.95 -20.19
CA LYS A 28 16.73 46.06 -20.16
C LYS A 28 17.33 44.68 -20.31
N SER A 29 17.24 43.89 -19.25
CA SER A 29 17.61 42.50 -19.31
C SER A 29 16.68 41.92 -20.37
N TYR A 30 17.21 41.58 -21.54
CA TYR A 30 16.42 40.83 -22.50
C TYR A 30 16.35 39.43 -21.91
N GLU A 31 15.25 39.12 -21.26
CA GLU A 31 15.01 37.79 -20.73
C GLU A 31 14.00 37.11 -21.64
N VAL A 32 14.37 35.92 -22.08
CA VAL A 32 13.47 35.00 -22.78
C VAL A 32 13.33 33.79 -21.88
N GLY A 33 12.15 33.65 -21.28
CA GLY A 33 11.70 32.39 -20.72
C GLY A 33 11.39 31.43 -21.85
N LEU A 34 11.92 30.22 -21.77
CA LEU A 34 11.72 29.15 -22.73
C LEU A 34 11.14 27.96 -21.99
N ASP A 35 9.97 27.50 -22.43
CA ASP A 35 9.44 26.21 -22.00
C ASP A 35 9.06 25.37 -23.22
N VAL A 36 9.14 24.05 -23.04
CA VAL A 36 8.72 23.08 -24.04
C VAL A 36 7.67 22.20 -23.41
N LEU A 37 6.47 22.27 -23.99
CA LEU A 37 5.32 21.49 -23.61
C LEU A 37 5.05 20.45 -24.70
N TYR A 38 4.46 19.35 -24.27
CA TYR A 38 4.06 18.24 -25.12
C TYR A 38 2.57 18.04 -24.91
N GLU A 39 1.82 17.92 -25.99
CA GLU A 39 0.37 17.69 -25.95
C GLU A 39 -0.02 16.65 -26.99
N LEU A 40 -0.96 15.76 -26.64
CA LEU A 40 -1.52 14.82 -27.61
C LEU A 40 -2.53 15.54 -28.51
N ASN A 41 -2.38 15.36 -29.82
CA ASN A 41 -3.27 15.97 -30.81
C ASN A 41 -4.29 14.95 -31.32
N ASP A 42 -5.54 15.11 -30.89
CA ASP A 42 -6.67 14.26 -31.26
C ASP A 42 -7.00 14.29 -32.76
N GLU A 43 -6.85 15.45 -33.42
CA GLU A 43 -7.27 15.63 -34.81
C GLU A 43 -6.38 14.86 -35.79
N VAL A 44 -5.08 14.89 -35.56
CA VAL A 44 -4.07 14.24 -36.42
C VAL A 44 -3.50 12.94 -35.84
N ARG A 45 -3.97 12.53 -34.65
CA ARG A 45 -3.46 11.39 -33.88
C ARG A 45 -1.95 11.44 -33.72
N GLY A 46 -1.45 12.55 -33.20
CA GLY A 46 -0.02 12.87 -33.16
C GLY A 46 0.43 13.53 -31.86
N LEU A 47 1.68 13.97 -31.84
CA LEU A 47 2.25 14.76 -30.74
C LEU A 47 2.48 16.20 -31.18
N ASP A 48 1.91 17.16 -30.46
CA ASP A 48 2.29 18.56 -30.56
C ASP A 48 3.47 18.87 -29.63
N ILE A 49 4.55 19.38 -30.21
CA ILE A 49 5.65 20.00 -29.47
C ILE A 49 5.41 21.50 -29.50
N ILE A 50 5.07 22.06 -28.33
CA ILE A 50 4.75 23.47 -28.16
C ILE A 50 5.93 24.15 -27.49
N VAL A 51 6.48 25.15 -28.17
CA VAL A 51 7.51 26.03 -27.63
C VAL A 51 6.83 27.30 -27.15
N ASP A 52 6.84 27.52 -25.83
CA ASP A 52 6.30 28.72 -25.21
C ASP A 52 7.42 29.71 -24.89
N LEU A 53 7.23 30.96 -25.32
CA LEU A 53 8.21 32.03 -25.20
C LEU A 53 7.67 33.13 -24.29
N THR A 54 8.24 33.27 -23.11
CA THR A 54 7.97 34.46 -22.27
C THR A 54 9.01 35.51 -22.57
N MET A 55 8.63 36.57 -23.28
CA MET A 55 9.54 37.65 -23.67
C MET A 55 9.14 38.96 -22.98
N GLU A 56 10.12 39.65 -22.40
CA GLU A 56 9.92 41.01 -21.84
C GLU A 56 10.05 42.13 -22.91
N PHE A 57 10.09 41.76 -24.18
CA PHE A 57 10.24 42.67 -25.32
C PHE A 57 9.34 42.28 -26.48
N ASP A 58 8.99 43.26 -27.30
CA ASP A 58 8.22 43.04 -28.54
C ASP A 58 9.15 42.50 -29.63
N VAL A 59 8.74 41.44 -30.33
CA VAL A 59 9.50 40.81 -31.43
C VAL A 59 9.82 41.81 -32.55
N SER A 60 9.00 42.85 -32.73
CA SER A 60 9.26 43.93 -33.70
C SER A 60 10.45 44.83 -33.32
N GLU A 61 10.94 44.79 -32.08
CA GLU A 61 12.13 45.53 -31.64
C GLU A 61 13.45 44.83 -31.97
N VAL A 62 13.39 43.62 -32.51
CA VAL A 62 14.54 42.79 -32.85
C VAL A 62 14.49 42.36 -34.32
N THR A 63 15.65 42.05 -34.89
CA THR A 63 15.79 41.57 -36.27
C THR A 63 16.32 40.15 -36.28
N ASP A 64 16.12 39.41 -37.36
CA ASP A 64 16.58 38.02 -37.49
C ASP A 64 16.13 37.15 -36.32
N PHE A 65 14.87 37.28 -35.88
CA PHE A 65 14.31 36.44 -34.82
C PHE A 65 13.95 35.07 -35.40
N TYR A 66 14.50 34.00 -34.84
CA TYR A 66 14.16 32.63 -35.20
C TYR A 66 14.17 31.72 -33.97
N VAL A 67 13.24 30.77 -33.99
CA VAL A 67 13.16 29.67 -33.03
C VAL A 67 13.50 28.40 -33.79
N THR A 68 14.51 27.68 -33.33
CA THR A 68 14.89 26.38 -33.87
C THR A 68 14.55 25.31 -32.85
N LEU A 69 13.64 24.40 -33.22
CA LEU A 69 13.36 23.17 -32.49
C LEU A 69 14.17 22.05 -33.12
N SER A 70 14.99 21.38 -32.31
CA SER A 70 15.67 20.13 -32.67
C SER A 70 15.06 19.00 -31.85
N TYR A 71 14.55 17.95 -32.50
CA TYR A 71 13.98 16.81 -31.80
C TYR A 71 14.46 15.48 -32.37
N MET A 72 14.36 14.43 -31.55
CA MET A 72 14.68 13.06 -31.94
C MET A 72 13.80 12.06 -31.16
N VAL A 73 13.38 11.01 -31.86
CA VAL A 73 12.72 9.84 -31.26
C VAL A 73 13.81 8.86 -30.83
N ASN A 74 13.73 8.32 -29.61
CA ASN A 74 14.65 7.30 -29.07
C ASN A 74 16.12 7.72 -28.89
N ALA A 75 16.38 8.94 -28.43
CA ALA A 75 17.72 9.42 -28.03
C ALA A 75 18.05 9.21 -26.53
N THR A 76 18.77 8.16 -26.11
CA THR A 76 18.96 7.86 -24.67
C THR A 76 19.71 8.97 -23.92
N THR A 77 19.48 9.09 -22.60
CA THR A 77 20.02 10.14 -21.70
C THR A 77 21.54 10.26 -21.69
N GLU A 78 22.28 9.20 -22.03
CA GLU A 78 23.74 9.19 -21.90
C GLU A 78 24.52 10.04 -22.92
N ASP A 79 23.90 10.61 -23.97
CA ASP A 79 24.59 11.49 -24.95
C ASP A 79 23.66 12.49 -25.67
N LEU A 80 22.58 12.90 -25.00
CA LEU A 80 21.45 13.59 -25.64
C LEU A 80 21.81 15.00 -26.15
N ASP A 81 22.64 15.75 -25.40
CA ASP A 81 23.18 17.06 -25.82
C ASP A 81 24.04 16.96 -27.10
N TYR A 82 24.87 15.92 -27.20
CA TYR A 82 25.70 15.69 -28.38
C TYR A 82 24.84 15.29 -29.58
N LYS A 83 23.89 14.36 -29.39
CA LYS A 83 23.04 13.81 -30.46
C LYS A 83 22.07 14.82 -31.06
N LEU A 84 21.49 15.73 -30.26
CA LEU A 84 20.58 16.77 -30.78
C LEU A 84 21.31 17.88 -31.57
N GLN A 85 22.62 18.03 -31.37
CA GLN A 85 23.45 18.92 -32.19
C GLN A 85 23.94 18.26 -33.48
N LEU A 86 23.87 16.91 -33.59
CA LEU A 86 24.27 16.19 -34.80
C LEU A 86 23.31 16.44 -35.98
N PRO A 87 23.77 16.25 -37.23
CA PRO A 87 22.92 16.34 -38.42
C PRO A 87 21.75 15.36 -38.45
N SER A 88 21.74 14.34 -37.59
CA SER A 88 20.72 13.31 -37.50
C SER A 88 19.45 13.77 -36.75
N ALA A 89 19.51 14.86 -36.00
CA ALA A 89 18.33 15.43 -35.36
C ALA A 89 17.46 16.16 -36.40
N THR A 90 16.14 15.99 -36.31
CA THR A 90 15.22 16.76 -37.16
C THR A 90 15.18 18.19 -36.64
N LYS A 91 15.39 19.16 -37.54
CA LYS A 91 15.39 20.59 -37.20
C LYS A 91 14.24 21.29 -37.89
N VAL A 92 13.43 21.97 -37.09
CA VAL A 92 12.33 22.83 -37.55
C VAL A 92 12.67 24.27 -37.18
N ASN A 93 12.59 25.15 -38.16
CA ASN A 93 12.73 26.58 -37.93
C ASN A 93 11.34 27.21 -37.99
N PHE A 94 10.93 27.85 -36.90
CA PHE A 94 9.72 28.65 -36.89
C PHE A 94 10.06 30.07 -37.32
N PHE A 95 9.43 30.51 -38.41
CA PHE A 95 9.60 31.84 -38.98
C PHE A 95 8.52 32.83 -38.52
N GLU A 96 7.40 32.32 -38.00
CA GLU A 96 6.32 33.11 -37.42
C GLU A 96 5.96 32.51 -36.06
N VAL A 97 6.21 33.26 -34.98
CA VAL A 97 5.71 32.96 -33.64
C VAL A 97 4.38 33.68 -33.51
N THR A 98 3.28 32.93 -33.39
CA THR A 98 1.94 33.51 -33.29
C THR A 98 1.56 33.51 -31.82
N GLY A 99 1.35 34.70 -31.23
CA GLY A 99 0.91 34.79 -29.83
C GLY A 99 1.91 34.22 -28.82
N ASN A 100 3.22 34.38 -29.06
CA ASN A 100 4.33 33.88 -28.25
C ASN A 100 4.53 32.36 -28.25
N GLN A 101 3.79 31.61 -29.07
CA GLN A 101 3.93 30.16 -29.17
C GLN A 101 4.32 29.73 -30.58
N ALA A 102 5.07 28.64 -30.64
CA ALA A 102 5.35 27.91 -31.86
C ALA A 102 5.03 26.43 -31.67
N VAL A 103 4.24 25.86 -32.57
CA VAL A 103 3.75 24.48 -32.47
C VAL A 103 4.26 23.67 -33.65
N GLN A 104 4.87 22.52 -33.36
CA GLN A 104 5.20 21.51 -34.37
C GLN A 104 4.45 20.22 -34.05
N THR A 105 3.59 19.82 -34.97
CA THR A 105 2.87 18.53 -34.91
C THR A 105 3.72 17.43 -35.53
N LEU A 106 3.89 16.33 -34.80
CA LEU A 106 4.40 15.07 -35.30
C LEU A 106 3.20 14.15 -35.56
N GLU A 107 2.82 14.02 -36.83
CA GLU A 107 1.77 13.07 -37.25
C GLU A 107 2.18 11.63 -36.90
N GLU A 108 1.19 10.74 -36.78
CA GLU A 108 1.37 9.33 -36.41
C GLU A 108 2.42 8.62 -37.29
N VAL A 109 3.66 8.56 -36.81
CA VAL A 109 4.73 7.73 -37.38
C VAL A 109 4.95 6.58 -36.42
N ILE A 110 4.14 5.51 -36.54
CA ILE A 110 4.24 4.20 -35.85
C ILE A 110 5.10 4.29 -34.57
N PHE A 111 4.65 5.08 -33.60
CA PHE A 111 5.36 5.23 -32.35
C PHE A 111 5.08 3.97 -31.53
N ASP A 112 6.10 3.32 -31.01
CA ASP A 112 5.94 2.36 -29.93
C ASP A 112 5.63 3.16 -28.66
N TYR A 113 4.36 3.31 -28.27
CA TYR A 113 3.96 4.29 -27.25
C TYR A 113 4.57 4.06 -25.84
N LYS A 114 5.21 2.90 -25.58
CA LYS A 114 5.96 2.60 -24.34
C LYS A 114 7.47 2.65 -24.51
N GLY A 115 7.97 2.21 -25.67
CA GLY A 115 9.40 2.18 -25.98
C GLY A 115 9.93 3.51 -26.50
N ASP A 116 9.06 4.30 -27.12
CA ASP A 116 9.42 5.51 -27.82
C ASP A 116 9.33 6.75 -26.93
N TYR A 117 10.45 7.43 -26.77
CA TYR A 117 10.50 8.72 -26.09
C TYR A 117 10.97 9.78 -27.06
N ILE A 118 10.38 10.97 -26.94
CA ILE A 118 10.69 12.11 -27.78
C ILE A 118 11.44 13.11 -26.92
N SER A 119 12.64 13.47 -27.38
CA SER A 119 13.49 14.44 -26.73
C SER A 119 13.60 15.68 -27.60
N ALA A 120 13.37 16.86 -27.01
CA ALA A 120 13.44 18.14 -27.70
C ALA A 120 14.46 19.09 -27.04
N TYR A 121 15.08 19.89 -27.90
CA TYR A 121 15.95 20.99 -27.55
C TYR A 121 15.59 22.21 -28.39
N VAL A 122 15.49 23.37 -27.73
CA VAL A 122 15.08 24.62 -28.38
C VAL A 122 16.17 25.67 -28.25
N THR A 123 16.41 26.36 -29.36
CA THR A 123 17.28 27.53 -29.43
C THR A 123 16.50 28.69 -30.00
N VAL A 124 16.54 29.83 -29.31
CA VAL A 124 15.98 31.10 -29.81
C VAL A 124 17.12 32.06 -30.05
N GLN A 125 17.14 32.66 -31.24
CA GLN A 125 18.17 33.62 -31.61
C GLN A 125 17.53 34.86 -32.23
N PHE A 126 18.09 36.02 -31.91
CA PHE A 126 17.69 37.29 -32.49
C PHE A 126 18.83 38.31 -32.42
N LYS A 127 18.69 39.42 -33.14
CA LYS A 127 19.62 40.54 -33.10
C LYS A 127 18.95 41.81 -32.63
N LYS A 128 19.66 42.58 -31.82
CA LYS A 128 19.31 43.98 -31.52
C LYS A 128 20.48 44.89 -31.87
N GLY A 129 20.29 45.71 -32.90
CA GLY A 129 21.37 46.49 -33.49
C GLY A 129 22.42 45.58 -34.14
N ILE A 130 23.64 45.57 -33.60
CA ILE A 130 24.76 44.73 -34.07
C ILE A 130 25.03 43.52 -33.18
N THR A 131 24.29 43.37 -32.08
CA THR A 131 24.53 42.32 -31.08
C THR A 131 23.61 41.13 -31.33
N ASN A 132 24.18 39.92 -31.36
CA ASN A 132 23.43 38.67 -31.43
C ASN A 132 23.11 38.18 -30.02
N HIS A 133 21.88 37.75 -29.82
CA HIS A 133 21.40 37.10 -28.60
C HIS A 133 20.97 35.68 -28.93
N VAL A 134 21.36 34.73 -28.07
CA VAL A 134 21.06 33.30 -28.20
C VAL A 134 20.61 32.80 -26.83
N TYR A 135 19.41 32.23 -26.77
CA TYR A 135 18.85 31.59 -25.59
C TYR A 135 18.61 30.12 -25.90
N GLU A 136 18.99 29.27 -24.95
CA GLU A 136 18.94 27.83 -25.09
C GLU A 136 18.20 27.24 -23.89
N LEU A 137 17.33 26.25 -24.16
CA LEU A 137 16.75 25.46 -23.09
C LEU A 137 17.86 24.62 -22.44
N LYS A 138 18.23 24.94 -21.21
CA LYS A 138 19.37 24.32 -20.49
C LYS A 138 19.16 22.84 -20.14
N SER A 139 17.96 22.30 -20.29
CA SER A 139 17.63 20.91 -19.98
C SER A 139 16.76 20.32 -21.08
N ILE A 140 17.18 19.19 -21.63
CA ILE A 140 16.39 18.45 -22.61
C ILE A 140 15.14 17.90 -21.92
N LYS A 141 13.98 18.20 -22.48
CA LYS A 141 12.71 17.63 -22.06
C LYS A 141 12.46 16.35 -22.86
N SER A 142 12.22 15.26 -22.14
CA SER A 142 11.84 13.98 -22.76
C SER A 142 10.51 13.51 -22.18
N THR A 143 9.66 12.91 -23.01
CA THR A 143 8.44 12.24 -22.58
C THR A 143 8.16 11.05 -23.52
N ASN A 144 7.51 10.02 -23.02
CA ASN A 144 6.91 8.98 -23.87
C ASN A 144 5.40 9.23 -23.99
N LEU A 145 4.78 8.66 -25.03
CA LEU A 145 3.36 8.92 -25.32
C LEU A 145 2.43 8.36 -24.24
N TYR A 146 2.80 7.29 -23.55
CA TYR A 146 2.05 6.74 -22.41
C TYR A 146 2.02 7.71 -21.20
N GLU A 147 3.18 8.22 -20.78
CA GLU A 147 3.30 9.21 -19.70
C GLU A 147 2.52 10.50 -20.02
N LEU A 148 2.53 10.89 -21.29
CA LEU A 148 1.77 12.04 -21.74
C LEU A 148 0.27 11.74 -21.74
N ALA A 149 -0.15 10.54 -22.15
CA ALA A 149 -1.54 10.12 -22.14
C ALA A 149 -2.13 10.10 -20.71
N LEU A 150 -1.34 9.73 -19.69
CA LEU A 150 -1.76 9.77 -18.27
C LEU A 150 -2.20 11.16 -17.77
N VAL A 151 -1.71 12.23 -18.41
CA VAL A 151 -1.98 13.62 -18.03
C VAL A 151 -2.75 14.40 -19.09
N SER A 152 -3.15 13.73 -20.17
CA SER A 152 -3.88 14.33 -21.30
C SER A 152 -5.35 13.92 -21.29
N GLU A 153 -6.21 14.76 -21.86
CA GLU A 153 -7.60 14.44 -22.16
C GLU A 153 -7.75 14.17 -23.67
N GLY A 154 -8.81 13.48 -24.09
CA GLY A 154 -9.10 13.27 -25.51
C GLY A 154 -9.21 11.79 -25.92
N THR A 155 -9.72 11.57 -27.14
CA THR A 155 -9.95 10.23 -27.68
C THR A 155 -8.64 9.50 -27.99
N PHE A 156 -7.61 10.21 -28.43
CA PHE A 156 -6.31 9.63 -28.74
C PHE A 156 -5.55 9.27 -27.46
N ALA A 157 -5.64 10.11 -26.42
CA ALA A 157 -5.12 9.78 -25.09
C ALA A 157 -5.80 8.53 -24.52
N THR A 158 -7.13 8.45 -24.64
CA THR A 158 -7.91 7.28 -24.20
C THR A 158 -7.53 6.02 -24.99
N GLU A 159 -7.36 6.12 -26.30
CA GLU A 159 -6.93 5.00 -27.14
C GLU A 159 -5.54 4.49 -26.75
N ILE A 160 -4.58 5.39 -26.51
CA ILE A 160 -3.27 5.02 -26.00
C ILE A 160 -3.45 4.30 -24.66
N LEU A 161 -4.15 4.89 -23.69
CA LEU A 161 -4.36 4.24 -22.39
C LEU A 161 -5.07 2.89 -22.52
N GLU A 162 -6.13 2.74 -23.31
CA GLU A 162 -6.85 1.47 -23.53
C GLU A 162 -6.00 0.42 -24.26
N SER A 163 -5.04 0.85 -25.09
CA SER A 163 -4.09 -0.05 -25.76
C SER A 163 -2.98 -0.57 -24.83
N TYR A 164 -2.74 0.08 -23.69
CA TYR A 164 -1.69 -0.28 -22.72
C TYR A 164 -2.22 -0.75 -21.36
N GLU A 165 -3.32 -0.19 -20.91
CA GLU A 165 -4.10 -0.60 -19.75
C GLU A 165 -5.26 -1.40 -20.32
N PRO A 166 -5.14 -2.73 -20.44
CA PRO A 166 -6.27 -3.53 -20.88
C PRO A 166 -7.44 -3.19 -19.95
N SER A 167 -8.58 -2.80 -20.52
CA SER A 167 -9.85 -2.49 -19.84
C SER A 167 -10.50 -3.73 -19.20
N ALA A 168 -9.68 -4.61 -18.63
CA ALA A 168 -10.14 -5.56 -17.67
C ALA A 168 -10.25 -4.82 -16.33
N GLU A 169 -11.48 -4.51 -15.91
CA GLU A 169 -11.76 -4.54 -14.48
C GLU A 169 -11.19 -5.88 -13.97
N PHE A 170 -10.15 -5.78 -13.15
CA PHE A 170 -9.59 -6.95 -12.51
C PHE A 170 -10.54 -7.32 -11.37
N PRO A 171 -10.79 -8.62 -11.17
CA PRO A 171 -11.73 -9.05 -10.14
C PRO A 171 -11.32 -8.51 -8.79
N GLU A 172 -12.27 -7.88 -8.12
CA GLU A 172 -12.22 -7.81 -6.66
C GLU A 172 -12.37 -9.24 -6.13
N LEU A 173 -11.29 -9.71 -5.51
CA LEU A 173 -11.21 -11.02 -4.87
C LEU A 173 -11.07 -10.82 -3.37
N GLU A 174 -12.02 -11.35 -2.61
CA GLU A 174 -11.89 -11.48 -1.17
C GLU A 174 -11.36 -12.88 -0.84
N ILE A 175 -10.21 -12.93 -0.17
CA ILE A 175 -9.56 -14.17 0.26
C ILE A 175 -9.60 -14.24 1.78
N SER A 176 -10.33 -15.22 2.28
CA SER A 176 -10.34 -15.56 3.71
C SER A 176 -9.52 -16.81 3.96
N LEU A 177 -8.80 -16.84 5.08
CA LEU A 177 -8.01 -17.96 5.54
C LEU A 177 -8.55 -18.50 6.87
N THR A 178 -8.71 -19.81 6.95
CA THR A 178 -9.07 -20.53 8.18
C THR A 178 -8.04 -21.62 8.48
N ALA A 179 -7.86 -21.91 9.76
CA ALA A 179 -6.95 -22.95 10.24
C ALA A 179 -7.66 -23.89 11.21
N SER A 180 -7.29 -25.17 11.21
CA SER A 180 -7.80 -26.16 12.17
C SER A 180 -6.78 -27.25 12.44
N LEU A 181 -6.92 -27.99 13.55
CA LEU A 181 -6.03 -29.11 13.86
C LEU A 181 -6.40 -30.40 13.10
N ASN A 182 -5.38 -31.03 12.52
CA ASN A 182 -5.48 -32.31 11.85
C ASN A 182 -5.15 -33.46 12.82
N ASN A 183 -6.19 -34.14 13.28
CA ASN A 183 -6.05 -35.25 14.22
C ASN A 183 -5.37 -36.49 13.60
N GLU A 184 -5.51 -36.72 12.29
CA GLU A 184 -4.96 -37.91 11.63
C GLU A 184 -3.44 -37.78 11.44
N PHE A 185 -2.99 -36.58 11.07
CA PHE A 185 -1.60 -36.35 10.70
C PHE A 185 -0.75 -35.71 11.80
N ARG A 186 -1.35 -35.25 12.91
CA ARG A 186 -0.69 -34.44 13.96
C ARG A 186 -0.07 -33.18 13.35
N GLY A 187 -0.93 -32.25 12.98
CA GLY A 187 -0.53 -30.96 12.42
C GLY A 187 -1.72 -30.02 12.32
N PHE A 188 -1.65 -29.09 11.38
CA PHE A 188 -2.74 -28.17 11.06
C PHE A 188 -3.09 -28.22 9.59
N ASP A 189 -4.35 -27.95 9.32
CA ASP A 189 -4.91 -27.80 7.98
C ASP A 189 -5.24 -26.34 7.75
N LEU A 190 -4.80 -25.82 6.60
CA LEU A 190 -5.12 -24.47 6.16
C LEU A 190 -6.13 -24.54 5.03
N ALA A 191 -7.21 -23.78 5.16
CA ALA A 191 -8.27 -23.72 4.16
C ALA A 191 -8.58 -22.27 3.79
N SER A 192 -8.62 -21.98 2.50
CA SER A 192 -8.97 -20.67 1.97
C SER A 192 -10.37 -20.68 1.37
N VAL A 193 -11.08 -19.56 1.48
CA VAL A 193 -12.31 -19.28 0.73
C VAL A 193 -12.05 -18.09 -0.15
N LEU A 194 -12.30 -18.26 -1.44
CA LEU A 194 -12.31 -17.18 -2.42
C LEU A 194 -13.76 -16.78 -2.69
N THR A 195 -14.06 -15.50 -2.64
CA THR A 195 -15.33 -15.00 -3.17
C THR A 195 -15.05 -13.95 -4.23
N SER A 196 -15.79 -14.03 -5.33
CA SER A 196 -15.74 -13.07 -6.42
C SER A 196 -17.15 -12.73 -6.85
N ASN A 197 -17.39 -11.44 -7.09
CA ASN A 197 -18.65 -10.95 -7.65
C ASN A 197 -18.58 -10.84 -9.19
N GLU A 198 -17.45 -11.18 -9.81
CA GLU A 198 -17.21 -10.99 -11.24
C GLU A 198 -17.01 -12.30 -12.01
N THR A 199 -17.41 -12.31 -13.28
CA THR A 199 -17.27 -13.46 -14.18
C THR A 199 -15.89 -13.51 -14.79
N LEU A 200 -15.04 -14.36 -14.22
CA LEU A 200 -13.64 -14.53 -14.61
C LEU A 200 -13.45 -15.63 -15.63
N GLU A 201 -13.99 -15.40 -16.81
CA GLU A 201 -13.79 -16.29 -17.94
C GLU A 201 -12.37 -16.09 -18.51
N SER A 202 -11.64 -17.20 -18.70
CA SER A 202 -10.27 -17.27 -19.23
C SER A 202 -9.11 -16.95 -18.27
N LEU A 203 -9.29 -17.04 -16.96
CA LEU A 203 -8.19 -16.86 -16.02
C LEU A 203 -7.50 -18.17 -15.68
N GLU A 204 -6.18 -18.16 -15.75
CA GLU A 204 -5.35 -19.16 -15.11
C GLU A 204 -5.18 -18.75 -13.64
N VAL A 205 -5.66 -19.58 -12.72
CA VAL A 205 -5.63 -19.29 -11.29
C VAL A 205 -4.69 -20.27 -10.61
N THR A 206 -3.58 -19.75 -10.09
CA THR A 206 -2.72 -20.49 -9.16
C THR A 206 -3.05 -20.03 -7.75
N TYR A 207 -3.11 -20.95 -6.80
CA TYR A 207 -3.36 -20.63 -5.41
C TYR A 207 -2.45 -21.47 -4.52
N GLY A 208 -2.21 -20.97 -3.32
CA GLY A 208 -1.30 -21.62 -2.40
C GLY A 208 -1.25 -20.93 -1.05
N PHE A 209 -0.36 -21.43 -0.20
CA PHE A 209 -0.18 -20.95 1.16
C PHE A 209 1.29 -20.61 1.40
N ILE A 210 1.49 -19.52 2.11
CA ILE A 210 2.78 -19.15 2.67
C ILE A 210 2.64 -19.31 4.18
N TYR A 211 3.53 -20.09 4.79
CA TYR A 211 3.60 -20.14 6.25
C TYR A 211 5.03 -20.11 6.76
N ILE A 212 5.18 -19.58 7.97
CA ILE A 212 6.44 -19.41 8.68
C ILE A 212 6.22 -19.89 10.11
N LEU A 213 7.08 -20.77 10.58
CA LEU A 213 7.12 -21.20 11.98
C LEU A 213 8.28 -20.47 12.66
N ASN A 214 8.03 -19.77 13.77
CA ASN A 214 9.07 -19.17 14.63
C ASN A 214 10.12 -18.29 13.95
N ASP A 215 9.74 -17.58 12.89
CA ASP A 215 10.64 -16.75 12.09
C ASP A 215 11.77 -17.53 11.35
N ASP A 216 11.63 -18.85 11.19
CA ASP A 216 12.46 -19.66 10.29
C ASP A 216 12.21 -19.33 8.79
N GLU A 217 12.94 -19.98 7.86
CA GLU A 217 12.73 -19.78 6.42
C GLU A 217 11.27 -20.06 5.99
N ALA A 218 10.71 -19.17 5.17
CA ALA A 218 9.35 -19.31 4.66
C ALA A 218 9.18 -20.55 3.78
N ILE A 219 8.18 -21.36 4.10
CA ILE A 219 7.81 -22.54 3.31
C ILE A 219 6.63 -22.16 2.41
N TYR A 220 6.78 -22.46 1.12
CA TYR A 220 5.78 -22.22 0.08
C TYR A 220 5.13 -23.54 -0.32
N LEU A 221 3.82 -23.64 -0.15
CA LEU A 221 3.02 -24.79 -0.61
C LEU A 221 2.14 -24.34 -1.78
N ASN A 222 2.48 -24.78 -2.98
CA ASN A 222 1.74 -24.47 -4.20
C ASN A 222 1.01 -25.72 -4.71
N THR A 223 -0.27 -25.59 -5.03
CA THR A 223 -1.01 -26.61 -5.80
C THR A 223 -1.15 -26.17 -7.24
N PRO A 224 -0.54 -26.86 -8.21
CA PRO A 224 -0.78 -26.60 -9.64
C PRO A 224 -2.16 -27.10 -10.13
N GLU A 225 -3.06 -27.55 -9.25
CA GLU A 225 -4.22 -28.37 -9.64
C GLU A 225 -5.57 -27.63 -9.79
N VAL A 226 -5.69 -26.30 -9.56
CA VAL A 226 -6.97 -25.62 -9.84
C VAL A 226 -7.13 -25.24 -11.31
N THR A 227 -7.76 -26.18 -11.99
CA THR A 227 -8.79 -26.08 -13.04
C THR A 227 -8.90 -24.75 -13.80
N ASN A 228 -8.53 -24.80 -15.08
CA ASN A 228 -9.02 -23.87 -16.10
C ASN A 228 -10.55 -23.81 -16.07
N ILE A 229 -11.12 -22.64 -15.73
CA ILE A 229 -12.57 -22.45 -15.68
C ILE A 229 -13.01 -21.85 -17.02
N THR A 230 -13.90 -22.56 -17.72
CA THR A 230 -14.47 -22.11 -19.00
C THR A 230 -16.00 -22.03 -18.93
N LYS A 231 -16.50 -20.87 -19.37
CA LYS A 231 -17.85 -20.44 -19.79
C LYS A 231 -19.06 -21.31 -19.41
N GLU A 232 -19.91 -20.81 -18.50
CA GLU A 232 -21.30 -20.36 -18.76
C GLU A 232 -22.04 -20.11 -17.42
N GLU A 233 -22.48 -18.85 -17.21
CA GLU A 233 -23.33 -18.31 -16.11
C GLU A 233 -22.75 -18.28 -14.68
N VAL A 234 -22.63 -17.06 -14.13
CA VAL A 234 -22.27 -16.67 -12.75
C VAL A 234 -21.45 -17.72 -11.99
N ILE A 235 -20.14 -17.70 -12.21
CA ILE A 235 -19.20 -18.55 -11.47
C ILE A 235 -18.93 -17.85 -10.12
N THR A 236 -19.63 -18.24 -9.06
CA THR A 236 -19.10 -18.03 -7.72
C THR A 236 -17.90 -18.95 -7.55
N LEU A 237 -16.72 -18.36 -7.47
CA LEU A 237 -15.43 -19.06 -7.33
C LEU A 237 -15.21 -19.55 -5.89
N ASP A 238 -16.13 -20.38 -5.37
CA ASP A 238 -16.02 -20.92 -4.02
C ASP A 238 -15.00 -22.09 -4.00
N LEU A 239 -13.72 -21.74 -3.91
CA LEU A 239 -12.60 -22.67 -3.91
C LEU A 239 -12.16 -23.00 -2.48
N LEU A 240 -12.88 -23.90 -1.83
CA LEU A 240 -12.45 -24.52 -0.57
C LEU A 240 -11.42 -25.62 -0.87
N THR A 241 -10.14 -25.32 -0.62
CA THR A 241 -9.07 -26.33 -0.65
C THR A 241 -8.38 -26.39 0.69
N ASN A 242 -8.16 -27.60 1.20
CA ASN A 242 -7.40 -27.85 2.42
C ASN A 242 -5.97 -28.25 2.07
N PHE A 243 -5.00 -27.62 2.73
CA PHE A 243 -3.60 -27.99 2.69
C PHE A 243 -3.19 -28.51 4.06
N ASP A 244 -2.78 -29.77 4.08
CA ASP A 244 -2.45 -30.46 5.31
C ASP A 244 -0.93 -30.44 5.49
N THR A 245 -0.46 -29.86 6.60
CA THR A 245 0.95 -29.90 6.97
C THR A 245 1.15 -30.85 8.14
N ASN A 246 2.01 -31.84 7.93
CA ASN A 246 2.40 -32.76 8.99
C ASN A 246 3.61 -32.20 9.75
N ILE A 247 3.49 -32.03 11.07
CA ILE A 247 4.58 -31.50 11.91
C ILE A 247 5.40 -32.63 12.55
N LYS A 248 5.35 -33.85 11.99
CA LYS A 248 6.20 -34.94 12.47
C LYS A 248 7.66 -34.57 12.24
N ASN A 249 8.41 -34.54 13.35
CA ASN A 249 9.86 -34.39 13.47
C ASN A 249 10.39 -33.00 13.87
N THR A 250 9.53 -32.04 14.19
CA THR A 250 9.96 -30.78 14.85
C THR A 250 9.59 -30.83 16.33
N THR A 251 10.54 -30.59 17.23
CA THR A 251 10.21 -30.36 18.64
C THR A 251 9.60 -28.98 18.74
N LEU A 252 8.28 -28.90 18.94
CA LEU A 252 7.57 -27.65 19.11
C LEU A 252 7.36 -27.36 20.59
N ASP A 253 7.54 -26.10 20.98
CA ASP A 253 6.98 -25.52 22.17
C ASP A 253 5.56 -25.03 21.84
N TYR A 254 4.54 -25.83 22.18
CA TYR A 254 3.15 -25.54 21.81
C TYR A 254 2.61 -24.21 22.35
N GLU A 255 3.22 -23.66 23.40
CA GLU A 255 2.83 -22.40 24.04
C GLU A 255 3.54 -21.20 23.39
N LEU A 256 4.83 -21.33 23.09
CA LEU A 256 5.66 -20.22 22.62
C LEU A 256 5.80 -20.16 21.11
N ASP A 257 5.70 -21.30 20.42
CA ASP A 257 5.93 -21.38 19.00
C ASP A 257 4.74 -20.82 18.20
N ARG A 258 5.03 -19.87 17.30
CA ARG A 258 4.02 -19.19 16.48
C ARG A 258 4.12 -19.59 15.03
N VAL A 259 2.96 -19.86 14.44
CA VAL A 259 2.78 -20.03 13.00
C VAL A 259 2.18 -18.74 12.46
N TYR A 260 2.82 -18.16 11.45
CA TYR A 260 2.26 -17.11 10.60
C TYR A 260 1.83 -17.74 9.29
N ALA A 261 0.57 -17.56 8.90
CA ALA A 261 0.04 -18.14 7.68
C ALA A 261 -0.74 -17.10 6.87
N ARG A 262 -0.65 -17.18 5.55
CA ARG A 262 -1.50 -16.46 4.60
C ARG A 262 -1.75 -17.31 3.36
N SER A 263 -2.94 -17.24 2.80
CA SER A 263 -3.21 -17.79 1.47
C SER A 263 -2.92 -16.72 0.42
N PHE A 264 -2.57 -17.17 -0.78
CA PHE A 264 -2.45 -16.31 -1.94
C PHE A 264 -3.13 -16.93 -3.16
N VAL A 265 -3.54 -16.05 -4.07
CA VAL A 265 -4.08 -16.41 -5.37
C VAL A 265 -3.36 -15.56 -6.41
N THR A 266 -2.65 -16.22 -7.31
CA THR A 266 -2.10 -15.59 -8.51
C THR A 266 -3.04 -15.82 -9.67
N VAL A 267 -3.53 -14.74 -10.24
CA VAL A 267 -4.39 -14.72 -11.42
C VAL A 267 -3.55 -14.28 -12.60
N THR A 268 -3.47 -15.12 -13.63
CA THR A 268 -2.75 -14.82 -14.87
C THR A 268 -3.74 -14.60 -16.01
N LYS A 269 -3.63 -13.44 -16.67
CA LYS A 269 -4.43 -13.03 -17.83
C LYS A 269 -3.52 -12.38 -18.86
N SER A 270 -3.56 -12.83 -20.11
CA SER A 270 -2.80 -12.21 -21.22
C SER A 270 -1.30 -12.01 -20.89
N ASP A 271 -0.66 -13.01 -20.29
CA ASP A 271 0.74 -13.01 -19.84
C ASP A 271 1.09 -12.07 -18.66
N GLU A 272 0.11 -11.36 -18.09
CA GLU A 272 0.27 -10.58 -16.86
C GLU A 272 -0.25 -11.36 -15.65
N SER A 273 0.50 -11.32 -14.53
CA SER A 273 0.19 -12.10 -13.32
C SER A 273 0.03 -11.19 -12.11
N TYR A 274 -1.07 -11.38 -11.38
CA TYR A 274 -1.44 -10.59 -10.21
C TYR A 274 -1.63 -11.49 -9.01
N THR A 275 -0.91 -11.24 -7.93
CA THR A 275 -1.02 -12.03 -6.70
C THR A 275 -1.80 -11.27 -5.64
N TYR A 276 -2.97 -11.81 -5.31
CA TYR A 276 -3.82 -11.41 -4.20
C TYR A 276 -3.46 -12.24 -2.98
N TYR A 277 -3.60 -11.66 -1.81
CA TYR A 277 -3.27 -12.33 -0.57
C TYR A 277 -4.38 -12.12 0.46
N SER A 278 -4.60 -13.13 1.29
CA SER A 278 -5.38 -12.95 2.51
C SER A 278 -4.65 -12.05 3.51
N GLU A 279 -5.40 -11.62 4.53
CA GLU A 279 -4.81 -11.18 5.79
C GLU A 279 -3.91 -12.29 6.37
N ILE A 280 -2.88 -11.87 7.10
CA ILE A 280 -1.99 -12.78 7.80
C ILE A 280 -2.67 -13.19 9.10
N ILE A 281 -2.89 -14.49 9.28
CA ILE A 281 -3.26 -15.04 10.58
C ILE A 281 -2.01 -15.51 11.30
N ASN A 282 -2.01 -15.39 12.62
CA ASN A 282 -0.96 -15.98 13.45
C ASN A 282 -1.58 -16.67 14.66
N PHE A 283 -1.04 -17.82 15.02
CA PHE A 283 -1.51 -18.62 16.15
C PHE A 283 -0.38 -19.51 16.67
N THR A 284 -0.45 -19.85 17.95
CA THR A 284 0.29 -20.99 18.51
C THR A 284 -0.53 -22.27 18.34
N LEU A 285 0.10 -23.45 18.42
CA LEU A 285 -0.66 -24.70 18.41
C LEU A 285 -1.63 -24.80 19.59
N TYR A 286 -1.29 -24.18 20.73
CA TYR A 286 -2.18 -24.08 21.87
C TYR A 286 -3.39 -23.18 21.60
N GLU A 287 -3.20 -21.98 21.05
CA GLU A 287 -4.29 -21.08 20.67
C GLU A 287 -5.24 -21.76 19.67
N LEU A 288 -4.70 -22.46 18.68
CA LEU A 288 -5.49 -23.23 17.72
C LEU A 288 -6.19 -24.44 18.36
N ALA A 289 -5.56 -25.09 19.34
CA ALA A 289 -6.14 -26.22 20.08
C ALA A 289 -7.35 -25.83 20.91
N LEU A 290 -7.34 -24.62 21.51
CA LEU A 290 -8.48 -24.09 22.27
C LEU A 290 -9.74 -23.91 21.42
N GLU A 291 -9.58 -23.69 20.12
CA GLU A 291 -10.68 -23.53 19.15
C GLU A 291 -10.99 -24.81 18.36
N SER A 292 -10.15 -25.83 18.49
CA SER A 292 -10.26 -27.10 17.77
C SER A 292 -10.86 -28.21 18.64
N THR A 293 -11.21 -29.35 18.02
CA THR A 293 -11.70 -30.53 18.72
C THR A 293 -10.94 -31.80 18.32
N GLY A 294 -10.86 -32.76 19.25
CA GLY A 294 -10.28 -34.08 19.01
C GLY A 294 -8.99 -34.35 19.78
N ALA A 295 -8.49 -35.58 19.65
CA ALA A 295 -7.45 -36.11 20.52
C ALA A 295 -6.12 -35.36 20.43
N PHE A 296 -5.76 -34.79 19.27
CA PHE A 296 -4.53 -34.02 19.13
C PHE A 296 -4.64 -32.63 19.78
N ALA A 297 -5.81 -31.99 19.69
CA ALA A 297 -6.10 -30.75 20.39
C ALA A 297 -6.04 -30.96 21.92
N GLU A 298 -6.65 -32.03 22.41
CA GLU A 298 -6.62 -32.41 23.83
C GLU A 298 -5.20 -32.73 24.30
N GLU A 299 -4.38 -33.41 23.47
CA GLU A 299 -2.97 -33.68 23.77
C GLU A 299 -2.18 -32.39 23.93
N ILE A 300 -2.33 -31.42 23.01
CA ILE A 300 -1.64 -30.12 23.09
C ILE A 300 -2.07 -29.34 24.33
N ILE A 301 -3.38 -29.24 24.59
CA ILE A 301 -3.90 -28.55 25.78
C ILE A 301 -3.34 -29.22 27.04
N THR A 302 -3.40 -30.55 27.10
CA THR A 302 -2.86 -31.32 28.24
C THR A 302 -1.38 -31.04 28.38
N GLU A 303 -0.59 -31.15 27.32
CA GLU A 303 0.86 -30.92 27.38
C GLU A 303 1.17 -29.52 27.94
N VAL A 304 0.58 -28.47 27.36
CA VAL A 304 0.82 -27.08 27.80
C VAL A 304 0.31 -26.82 29.23
N GLU A 305 -0.90 -27.25 29.55
CA GLU A 305 -1.50 -27.01 30.86
C GLU A 305 -0.96 -27.95 31.97
N TYR A 306 -0.27 -29.05 31.62
CA TYR A 306 0.35 -30.01 32.57
C TYR A 306 1.88 -29.95 32.63
N GLN A 307 2.57 -29.05 31.92
CA GLN A 307 4.04 -28.92 31.97
C GLN A 307 4.62 -28.42 33.33
N GLU A 308 3.79 -28.17 34.34
CA GLU A 308 4.21 -28.16 35.75
C GLU A 308 3.91 -29.56 36.36
N PRO A 309 4.85 -30.52 36.33
CA PRO A 309 4.59 -31.94 36.59
C PRO A 309 4.08 -32.27 38.02
N ASP A 310 4.09 -31.30 38.93
CA ASP A 310 3.56 -31.42 40.30
C ASP A 310 2.34 -30.51 40.57
N GLN A 311 1.84 -29.75 39.57
CA GLN A 311 0.68 -28.86 39.71
C GLN A 311 -0.22 -28.88 38.47
N THR A 312 -1.32 -29.61 38.53
CA THR A 312 -2.41 -29.49 37.56
C THR A 312 -3.12 -28.14 37.77
N VAL A 313 -3.09 -27.28 36.75
CA VAL A 313 -3.67 -25.93 36.81
C VAL A 313 -5.17 -26.00 36.47
N LEU A 314 -6.03 -25.56 37.37
CA LEU A 314 -7.48 -25.49 37.13
C LEU A 314 -7.87 -24.12 36.57
N THR A 315 -8.39 -24.13 35.34
CA THR A 315 -8.93 -22.95 34.62
C THR A 315 -10.40 -22.66 34.96
N ILE A 316 -11.16 -23.65 35.41
CA ILE A 316 -12.58 -23.47 35.78
C ILE A 316 -12.86 -24.14 37.13
N VAL A 317 -13.41 -23.36 38.07
CA VAL A 317 -13.86 -23.88 39.38
C VAL A 317 -15.31 -23.49 39.61
N SER A 318 -16.16 -24.50 39.81
CA SER A 318 -17.60 -24.36 39.99
C SER A 318 -18.04 -24.89 41.35
N ILE A 319 -18.81 -24.08 42.07
CA ILE A 319 -19.38 -24.43 43.37
C ILE A 319 -20.87 -24.13 43.37
N ASN A 320 -21.66 -25.10 43.82
CA ASN A 320 -23.05 -24.86 44.19
C ASN A 320 -23.19 -25.02 45.70
N ALA A 321 -23.86 -24.06 46.33
CA ALA A 321 -24.09 -24.03 47.75
C ALA A 321 -25.53 -23.59 48.03
N ASN A 322 -26.18 -24.28 48.96
CA ASN A 322 -27.42 -23.82 49.54
C ASN A 322 -27.10 -22.76 50.60
N THR A 323 -27.37 -21.49 50.26
CA THR A 323 -27.09 -20.35 51.13
C THR A 323 -28.07 -20.21 52.29
N THR A 324 -29.18 -20.96 52.33
CA THR A 324 -30.17 -20.91 53.43
C THR A 324 -29.73 -21.75 54.62
N ASN A 325 -29.06 -22.88 54.37
CA ASN A 325 -28.55 -23.76 55.43
C ASN A 325 -27.02 -23.84 55.45
N TYR A 326 -26.35 -23.04 54.63
CA TYR A 326 -24.90 -22.95 54.50
C TYR A 326 -24.27 -24.34 54.26
N THR A 327 -24.71 -25.02 53.22
CA THR A 327 -24.15 -26.31 52.81
C THR A 327 -23.66 -26.27 51.36
N ILE A 328 -22.51 -26.89 51.09
CA ILE A 328 -22.03 -27.11 49.72
C ILE A 328 -22.76 -28.32 49.13
N THR A 329 -23.33 -28.16 47.94
CA THR A 329 -24.05 -29.23 47.23
C THR A 329 -23.28 -29.77 46.03
N LEU A 330 -22.38 -28.97 45.46
CA LEU A 330 -21.46 -29.37 44.39
C LEU A 330 -20.16 -28.57 44.52
N VAL A 331 -19.05 -29.23 44.25
CA VAL A 331 -17.74 -28.61 44.07
C VAL A 331 -17.08 -29.28 42.87
N SER A 332 -16.31 -28.52 42.09
CA SER A 332 -15.45 -29.07 41.03
C SER A 332 -14.57 -30.20 41.55
N ASP A 333 -14.25 -31.14 40.67
CA ASP A 333 -13.28 -32.20 40.96
C ASP A 333 -11.95 -31.59 41.43
N HIS A 334 -11.27 -32.31 42.33
CA HIS A 334 -9.99 -31.90 42.91
C HIS A 334 -10.04 -30.63 43.78
N ALA A 335 -11.22 -30.27 44.26
CA ALA A 335 -11.43 -29.17 45.18
C ALA A 335 -12.34 -29.56 46.34
N THR A 336 -12.06 -28.98 47.49
CA THR A 336 -12.96 -28.99 48.65
C THR A 336 -13.46 -27.57 48.90
N ALA A 337 -14.71 -27.45 49.32
CA ALA A 337 -15.30 -26.15 49.62
C ALA A 337 -15.93 -26.15 51.00
N THR A 338 -15.81 -25.01 51.69
CA THR A 338 -16.52 -24.73 52.93
C THR A 338 -17.29 -23.43 52.78
N ILE A 339 -18.44 -23.35 53.43
CA ILE A 339 -19.27 -22.16 53.50
C ILE A 339 -19.57 -21.87 54.97
N SER A 340 -19.37 -20.62 55.37
CA SER A 340 -19.64 -20.14 56.73
C SER A 340 -20.23 -18.74 56.69
N THR A 341 -20.84 -18.31 57.78
CA THR A 341 -21.42 -16.97 57.93
C THR A 341 -21.13 -16.40 59.31
N ASP A 342 -20.95 -15.09 59.39
CA ASP A 342 -20.94 -14.31 60.63
C ASP A 342 -22.26 -13.52 60.84
N TYR A 343 -23.31 -13.86 60.08
CA TYR A 343 -24.62 -13.20 60.01
C TYR A 343 -24.65 -11.83 59.33
N LEU A 344 -23.49 -11.29 58.92
CA LEU A 344 -23.41 -10.13 58.03
C LEU A 344 -22.91 -10.52 56.64
N LYS A 345 -21.94 -11.43 56.61
CA LYS A 345 -21.26 -11.91 55.41
C LYS A 345 -21.20 -13.43 55.39
N VAL A 346 -21.36 -13.97 54.20
CA VAL A 346 -21.07 -15.36 53.88
C VAL A 346 -19.67 -15.44 53.28
N THR A 347 -18.88 -16.38 53.80
CA THR A 347 -17.53 -16.68 53.31
C THR A 347 -17.54 -18.08 52.71
N VAL A 348 -17.12 -18.18 51.46
CA VAL A 348 -16.90 -19.44 50.75
C VAL A 348 -15.41 -19.59 50.56
N VAL A 349 -14.85 -20.68 51.07
CA VAL A 349 -13.43 -21.01 50.90
C VAL A 349 -13.32 -22.29 50.10
N VAL A 350 -12.64 -22.20 48.96
CA VAL A 350 -12.29 -23.32 48.09
C VAL A 350 -10.82 -23.62 48.30
N THR A 351 -10.51 -24.87 48.58
CA THR A 351 -9.13 -25.36 48.70
C THR A 351 -8.93 -26.46 47.69
N LEU A 352 -7.94 -26.29 46.81
CA LEU A 352 -7.57 -27.34 45.85
C LEU A 352 -6.79 -28.45 46.56
N ASP A 353 -6.95 -29.66 46.06
CA ASP A 353 -6.20 -30.82 46.52
C ASP A 353 -4.69 -30.62 46.28
N THR A 354 -3.87 -31.42 46.95
CA THR A 354 -2.41 -31.32 46.80
C THR A 354 -2.01 -31.68 45.38
N GLY A 355 -1.20 -30.83 44.75
CA GLY A 355 -0.79 -30.97 43.35
C GLY A 355 -1.71 -30.27 42.35
N TYR A 356 -2.56 -29.35 42.81
CA TYR A 356 -3.39 -28.51 41.95
C TYR A 356 -3.20 -27.03 42.29
N SER A 357 -3.27 -26.17 41.28
CA SER A 357 -3.19 -24.70 41.41
C SER A 357 -4.28 -24.01 40.60
N PHE A 358 -4.58 -22.75 40.92
CA PHE A 358 -5.55 -21.97 40.13
C PHE A 358 -4.85 -21.31 38.95
N SER A 359 -5.49 -21.30 37.78
CA SER A 359 -5.03 -20.52 36.63
C SER A 359 -5.03 -19.01 36.92
N ASN A 360 -4.09 -18.29 36.30
CA ASN A 360 -4.10 -16.81 36.27
C ASN A 360 -5.38 -16.24 35.62
N ASN A 361 -6.03 -17.03 34.75
CA ASN A 361 -7.27 -16.68 34.06
C ASN A 361 -8.48 -17.50 34.59
N LEU A 362 -8.48 -17.84 35.88
CA LEU A 362 -9.53 -18.67 36.49
C LEU A 362 -10.95 -18.13 36.25
N ILE A 363 -11.83 -18.99 35.74
CA ILE A 363 -13.28 -18.77 35.72
C ILE A 363 -13.90 -19.39 36.98
N PHE A 364 -14.22 -18.54 37.97
CA PHE A 364 -14.91 -18.97 39.18
C PHE A 364 -16.44 -18.84 39.04
N LYS A 365 -17.16 -19.94 39.24
CA LYS A 365 -18.64 -20.01 39.22
C LYS A 365 -19.18 -20.34 40.61
N PHE A 366 -20.08 -19.52 41.14
CA PHE A 366 -20.82 -19.78 42.37
C PHE A 366 -22.33 -19.81 42.08
N ASN A 367 -23.00 -20.92 42.41
CA ASN A 367 -24.41 -21.17 42.10
C ASN A 367 -24.74 -20.93 40.62
N ASN A 368 -23.91 -21.54 39.75
CA ASN A 368 -23.95 -21.42 38.28
C ASN A 368 -23.78 -19.98 37.73
N LYS A 369 -23.34 -19.02 38.53
CA LYS A 369 -23.04 -17.66 38.09
C LYS A 369 -21.54 -17.39 38.14
N VAL A 370 -21.01 -16.80 37.07
CA VAL A 370 -19.62 -16.34 37.05
C VAL A 370 -19.46 -15.19 38.04
N VAL A 371 -18.46 -15.30 38.92
CA VAL A 371 -18.13 -14.29 39.92
C VAL A 371 -17.00 -13.43 39.38
N SER A 372 -17.15 -12.10 39.46
CA SER A 372 -16.09 -11.15 39.08
C SER A 372 -14.81 -11.38 39.88
N VAL A 373 -13.65 -11.28 39.22
CA VAL A 373 -12.30 -11.39 39.83
C VAL A 373 -12.12 -10.43 41.00
N SER A 374 -12.77 -9.25 40.95
CA SER A 374 -12.73 -8.27 42.04
C SER A 374 -13.37 -8.72 43.36
N ASN A 375 -14.17 -9.80 43.33
CA ASN A 375 -15.01 -10.20 44.45
C ASN A 375 -14.48 -11.42 45.20
N TYR A 376 -13.39 -12.04 44.73
CA TYR A 376 -12.71 -13.13 45.42
C TYR A 376 -11.21 -12.90 45.44
N THR A 377 -10.53 -13.58 46.37
CA THR A 377 -9.08 -13.55 46.48
C THR A 377 -8.53 -14.95 46.32
N ILE A 378 -7.39 -15.07 45.64
CA ILE A 378 -6.64 -16.31 45.53
C ILE A 378 -5.32 -16.11 46.26
N VAL A 379 -5.03 -16.99 47.22
CA VAL A 379 -3.74 -17.04 47.92
C VAL A 379 -3.31 -18.50 47.97
N ASN A 380 -2.21 -18.81 47.26
CA ASN A 380 -1.74 -20.18 47.06
C ASN A 380 -2.86 -21.07 46.47
N ASN A 381 -3.13 -22.22 47.07
CA ASN A 381 -4.19 -23.15 46.67
C ASN A 381 -5.57 -22.83 47.26
N LYS A 382 -5.80 -21.60 47.74
CA LYS A 382 -7.08 -21.20 48.35
C LYS A 382 -7.72 -20.02 47.63
N LEU A 383 -8.98 -20.21 47.21
CA LEU A 383 -9.87 -19.15 46.74
C LEU A 383 -10.85 -18.79 47.85
N THR A 384 -10.96 -17.50 48.17
CA THR A 384 -11.91 -16.98 49.17
C THR A 384 -12.87 -16.01 48.51
N TYR A 385 -14.15 -16.34 48.54
CA TYR A 385 -15.24 -15.49 48.04
C TYR A 385 -16.11 -15.02 49.21
N ILE A 386 -16.31 -13.70 49.33
CA ILE A 386 -17.07 -13.10 50.43
C ILE A 386 -18.18 -12.23 49.86
N PHE A 387 -19.40 -12.42 50.34
CA PHE A 387 -20.57 -11.63 49.95
C PHE A 387 -21.51 -11.39 51.14
N ASN A 388 -22.43 -10.43 51.01
CA ASN A 388 -23.39 -10.14 52.06
C ASN A 388 -24.35 -11.31 52.27
N ASP A 389 -24.64 -11.65 53.52
CA ASP A 389 -25.53 -12.77 53.82
C ASP A 389 -26.96 -12.48 53.35
N PRO A 390 -27.51 -13.23 52.37
CA PRO A 390 -28.82 -12.94 51.80
C PRO A 390 -29.97 -13.22 52.78
N ASN A 391 -29.74 -13.98 53.86
CA ASN A 391 -30.78 -14.30 54.85
C ASN A 391 -30.86 -13.26 55.98
N TRP A 392 -29.80 -12.48 56.20
CA TRP A 392 -29.67 -11.55 57.34
C TRP A 392 -29.37 -10.10 56.93
N SER A 393 -29.03 -9.86 55.65
CA SER A 393 -28.86 -8.51 55.10
C SER A 393 -30.18 -7.74 55.15
N GLY A 394 -30.26 -6.75 56.04
CA GLY A 394 -31.45 -5.93 56.29
C GLY A 394 -32.10 -6.08 57.67
N ILE A 395 -31.56 -6.95 58.55
CA ILE A 395 -32.03 -7.11 59.94
C ILE A 395 -31.15 -6.31 60.93
N TYR A 396 -30.02 -5.76 60.48
CA TYR A 396 -29.10 -4.93 61.27
C TYR A 396 -29.22 -3.44 60.98
#